data_AF-A0A182V0G1-F1
#
_entry.id   AF-A0A182V0G1-F1
#
_cell.length_a   1.000
_cell.length_b   1.000
_cell.length_c   1.000
_cell.angle_alpha   90.00
_cell.angle_beta   90.00
_cell.angle_gamma   90.00
#
_symmetry.space_group_name_H-M   'P 1'
#
loop_
_entity.id
_entity.type
_entity.pdbx_description
1 polymer ?
#
loop_
_entity_poly.entity_id
_entity_poly.type
_entity_poly.pdbx_seq_one_letter_code
_entity_poly.pdbx_strand_id
1 'polypeptide(L)'
;MEYLQEAVLLGIDLLVLVVCSNQYYKLRKNCRALKDAPQLQIDDQLADRLRKEPDQKLKYAVIRGSVTPIGTALRSAMSPSVTGVLQTMTLTEHRVARAMFGFWQEEKQIIHVSANETPFRLVNGKQGVEIVSGLSAELLDMDTVYENYEPSSLTVFDHLFGLFSGVRQKGLQTTEEMLRDGSFITAVGELELDDTGVRLHPPSNGWPMFLTTATKSTLLKRLEEAKSSTLLKVILSGTISAVLIVLITRKLYKRKKQEWEEDKLRKQLEQSRATRRARMRTTGLAEEQLCVVCIVNPKEVICLPCGHVCLCENCAQKISLHCPVCRTVIETKAAAFIS
;
A
#
# COMPACT_ATOMS: atom_id res chain seq x y z
N MET A 1 6.21 -22.81 -7.23
CA MET A 1 6.66 -21.50 -7.75
C MET A 1 5.64 -20.78 -8.65
N GLU A 2 4.71 -21.47 -9.32
CA GLU A 2 3.79 -20.86 -10.30
C GLU A 2 2.70 -19.88 -9.76
N TYR A 3 2.53 -19.76 -8.45
CA TYR A 3 1.56 -18.84 -7.83
C TYR A 3 2.21 -17.65 -7.14
N LEU A 4 3.54 -17.61 -7.07
CA LEU A 4 4.25 -16.62 -6.28
C LEU A 4 4.02 -15.21 -6.83
N GLN A 5 4.03 -15.04 -8.15
CA GLN A 5 3.80 -13.74 -8.79
C GLN A 5 2.36 -13.24 -8.63
N GLU A 6 1.36 -14.10 -8.88
CA GLU A 6 -0.07 -13.77 -8.71
C GLU A 6 -0.39 -13.43 -7.25
N ALA A 7 0.18 -14.18 -6.30
CA ALA A 7 0.01 -13.94 -4.86
C ALA A 7 0.70 -12.65 -4.39
N VAL A 8 1.91 -12.37 -4.90
CA VAL A 8 2.62 -11.10 -4.61
C VAL A 8 1.84 -9.91 -5.15
N LEU A 9 1.32 -10.01 -6.38
CA LEU A 9 0.51 -8.95 -6.98
C LEU A 9 -0.77 -8.68 -6.19
N LEU A 10 -1.48 -9.74 -5.79
CA LEU A 10 -2.65 -9.63 -4.93
C LEU A 10 -2.29 -9.01 -3.57
N GLY A 11 -1.16 -9.39 -2.98
CA GLY A 11 -0.67 -8.83 -1.72
C GLY A 11 -0.43 -7.32 -1.81
N ILE A 12 0.22 -6.86 -2.89
CA ILE A 12 0.46 -5.43 -3.13
C ILE A 12 -0.86 -4.68 -3.32
N ASP A 13 -1.78 -5.20 -4.13
CA ASP A 13 -3.08 -4.57 -4.39
C ASP A 13 -3.94 -4.47 -3.11
N LEU A 14 -3.92 -5.50 -2.26
CA LEU A 14 -4.60 -5.47 -0.96
C LEU A 14 -4.00 -4.41 -0.02
N LEU A 15 -2.68 -4.20 -0.03
CA LEU A 15 -2.06 -3.11 0.74
C LEU A 15 -2.51 -1.74 0.24
N VAL A 16 -2.55 -1.54 -1.07
CA VAL A 16 -3.07 -0.30 -1.68
C VAL A 16 -4.54 -0.09 -1.29
N LEU A 17 -5.36 -1.13 -1.37
CA LEU A 17 -6.77 -1.09 -0.99
C LEU A 17 -6.96 -0.68 0.48
N VAL A 18 -6.15 -1.22 1.39
CA VAL A 18 -6.19 -0.86 2.82
C VAL A 18 -5.82 0.61 3.03
N VAL A 19 -4.72 1.07 2.43
CA VAL A 19 -4.27 2.48 2.53
C VAL A 19 -5.32 3.43 1.97
N CYS A 20 -5.83 3.16 0.77
CA CYS A 20 -6.87 3.99 0.13
C CYS A 20 -8.19 3.98 0.94
N SER A 21 -8.56 2.84 1.53
CA SER A 21 -9.75 2.74 2.37
C SER A 21 -9.60 3.58 3.63
N ASN A 22 -8.46 3.49 4.32
CA ASN A 22 -8.17 4.30 5.51
C ASN A 22 -8.20 5.81 5.19
N GLN A 23 -7.58 6.21 4.07
CA GLN A 23 -7.63 7.59 3.60
C GLN A 23 -9.05 8.05 3.27
N TYR A 24 -9.86 7.20 2.62
CA TYR A 24 -11.26 7.49 2.35
C TYR A 24 -12.07 7.69 3.63
N TYR A 25 -11.89 6.84 4.64
CA TYR A 25 -12.56 6.99 5.94
C TYR A 25 -12.13 8.29 6.65
N LYS A 26 -10.83 8.63 6.63
CA LYS A 26 -10.32 9.90 7.19
C LYS A 26 -10.98 11.10 6.50
N LEU A 27 -10.95 11.15 5.16
CA LEU A 27 -11.55 12.22 4.37
C LEU A 27 -13.07 12.32 4.59
N ARG A 28 -13.77 11.19 4.67
CA ARG A 28 -15.21 11.14 4.96
C ARG A 28 -15.54 11.72 6.34
N LYS A 29 -14.75 11.38 7.37
CA LYS A 29 -14.90 11.93 8.73
C LYS A 29 -14.65 13.44 8.73
N ASN A 30 -13.59 13.90 8.07
CA ASN A 30 -13.23 15.32 7.98
C ASN A 30 -14.28 16.15 7.22
N CYS A 31 -14.80 15.65 6.09
CA CYS A 31 -15.89 16.29 5.36
C CYS A 31 -17.14 16.47 6.23
N ARG A 32 -17.52 15.43 6.98
CA ARG A 32 -18.71 15.47 7.84
C ARG A 32 -18.50 16.50 8.97
N ALA A 33 -17.37 16.44 9.67
CA ALA A 33 -17.05 17.38 10.72
C ALA A 33 -17.06 18.84 10.21
N LEU A 34 -16.44 19.11 9.06
CA LEU A 34 -16.42 20.46 8.49
C LEU A 34 -17.81 20.92 8.01
N LYS A 35 -18.65 20.00 7.55
CA LYS A 35 -20.02 20.33 7.14
C LYS A 35 -20.85 20.78 8.35
N ASP A 36 -20.75 20.03 9.44
CA ASP A 36 -21.49 20.25 10.70
C ASP A 36 -20.92 21.43 11.51
N ALA A 37 -19.65 21.81 11.29
CA ALA A 37 -19.00 22.92 12.00
C ALA A 37 -19.72 24.26 11.78
N PRO A 38 -20.13 24.98 12.84
CA PRO A 38 -20.69 26.32 12.69
C PRO A 38 -19.64 27.30 12.14
N GLN A 39 -20.08 28.18 11.24
CA GLN A 39 -19.27 29.30 10.77
C GLN A 39 -19.60 30.52 11.63
N LEU A 40 -18.63 30.96 12.41
CA LEU A 40 -18.76 32.07 13.34
C LEU A 40 -18.05 33.30 12.78
N GLN A 41 -18.63 34.46 13.02
CA GLN A 41 -17.99 35.74 12.76
C GLN A 41 -17.24 36.17 14.01
N ILE A 42 -16.11 36.85 13.82
CA ILE A 42 -15.35 37.45 14.92
C ILE A 42 -16.07 38.76 15.27
N ASP A 43 -17.00 38.68 16.22
CA ASP A 43 -17.87 39.77 16.68
C ASP A 43 -17.94 39.83 18.22
N ASP A 44 -18.54 40.89 18.77
CA ASP A 44 -18.66 41.07 20.22
C ASP A 44 -19.45 39.97 20.93
N GLN A 45 -20.23 39.18 20.18
CA GLN A 45 -21.05 38.10 20.71
C GLN A 45 -20.31 36.77 20.75
N LEU A 46 -19.13 36.65 20.13
CA LEU A 46 -18.40 35.39 20.02
C LEU A 46 -18.04 34.81 21.40
N ALA A 47 -17.51 35.66 22.29
CA ALA A 47 -17.20 35.26 23.66
C ALA A 47 -18.45 34.81 24.43
N ASP A 48 -19.56 35.54 24.28
CA ASP A 48 -20.83 35.19 24.94
C ASP A 48 -21.46 33.90 24.40
N ARG A 49 -21.22 33.56 23.12
CA ARG A 49 -21.61 32.27 22.56
C ARG A 49 -20.79 31.13 23.16
N LEU A 50 -19.47 31.31 23.28
CA LEU A 50 -18.61 30.30 23.89
C LEU A 50 -18.94 30.06 25.36
N ARG A 51 -19.28 31.11 26.13
CA ARG A 51 -19.74 30.97 27.53
C ARG A 51 -20.98 30.08 27.70
N LYS A 52 -21.82 29.97 26.66
CA LYS A 52 -23.03 29.13 26.69
C LYS A 52 -22.74 27.66 26.37
N GLU A 53 -21.60 27.38 25.74
CA GLU A 53 -21.19 26.02 25.42
C GLU A 53 -20.62 25.32 26.67
N PRO A 54 -20.78 23.99 26.78
CA PRO A 54 -20.14 23.22 27.83
C PRO A 54 -18.62 23.40 27.76
N ASP A 55 -17.99 23.54 28.94
CA ASP A 55 -16.55 23.79 29.10
C ASP A 55 -16.03 25.07 28.46
N GLN A 56 -16.92 25.99 28.01
CA GLN A 56 -16.56 27.20 27.27
C GLN A 56 -15.77 26.91 25.97
N LYS A 57 -15.95 25.70 25.44
CA LYS A 57 -15.22 25.17 24.28
C LYS A 57 -16.17 24.75 23.19
N LEU A 58 -15.81 25.09 21.95
CA LEU A 58 -16.48 24.62 20.76
C LEU A 58 -15.52 23.75 19.94
N LYS A 59 -15.79 22.44 19.97
CA LYS A 59 -14.90 21.38 19.45
C LYS A 59 -14.42 21.57 18.01
N TYR A 60 -15.24 22.18 17.16
CA TYR A 60 -14.89 22.41 15.77
C TYR A 60 -15.70 23.54 15.18
N ALA A 61 -15.04 24.62 14.80
CA ALA A 61 -15.67 25.83 14.29
C ALA A 61 -14.86 26.43 13.15
N VAL A 62 -15.52 27.26 12.34
CA VAL A 62 -14.90 27.98 11.23
C VAL A 62 -14.97 29.48 11.51
N ILE A 63 -13.84 30.15 11.53
CA ILE A 63 -13.75 31.61 11.66
C ILE A 63 -12.99 32.20 10.46
N ARG A 64 -13.24 33.47 10.16
CA ARG A 64 -12.50 34.21 9.14
C ARG A 64 -12.10 35.57 9.66
N GLY A 65 -10.91 36.01 9.28
CA GLY A 65 -10.38 37.31 9.66
C GLY A 65 -9.06 37.62 8.96
N SER A 66 -8.61 38.85 9.14
CA SER A 66 -7.29 39.27 8.69
C SER A 66 -6.24 38.84 9.71
N VAL A 67 -5.14 38.28 9.22
CA VAL A 67 -3.98 37.92 10.03
C VAL A 67 -3.35 39.19 10.58
N THR A 68 -3.07 39.21 11.88
CA THR A 68 -2.28 40.28 12.53
C THR A 68 -1.35 39.68 13.59
N PRO A 69 -0.07 40.09 13.62
CA PRO A 69 0.90 39.62 14.60
C PRO A 69 0.57 40.14 16.00
N ILE A 70 0.85 39.33 17.02
CA ILE A 70 0.88 39.75 18.42
C ILE A 70 2.34 40.09 18.75
N GLY A 71 2.65 41.38 18.81
CA GLY A 71 4.01 41.86 19.01
C GLY A 71 4.73 42.13 17.70
N THR A 72 5.95 41.61 17.54
CA THR A 72 6.81 41.88 16.37
C THR A 72 6.57 40.88 15.25
N ALA A 73 6.14 41.35 14.07
CA ALA A 73 6.01 40.51 12.88
C ALA A 73 7.33 39.86 12.46
N LEU A 74 7.27 38.64 11.93
CA LEU A 74 8.40 38.03 11.24
C LEU A 74 8.71 38.82 9.97
N ARG A 75 9.99 39.06 9.72
CA ARG A 75 10.47 39.66 8.48
C ARG A 75 11.01 38.56 7.59
N SER A 76 10.70 38.63 6.31
CA SER A 76 11.29 37.70 5.34
C SER A 76 12.82 37.84 5.35
N ALA A 77 13.50 36.70 5.26
CA ALA A 77 14.96 36.64 5.24
C ALA A 77 15.51 37.13 3.89
N MET A 78 14.81 36.84 2.79
CA MET A 78 15.26 37.15 1.43
C MET A 78 14.61 38.42 0.85
N SER A 79 13.45 38.85 1.37
CA SER A 79 12.73 40.05 0.93
C SER A 79 12.29 40.91 2.12
N PRO A 80 13.16 41.82 2.63
CA PRO A 80 12.93 42.55 3.88
C PRO A 80 11.66 43.43 3.93
N SER A 81 11.05 43.70 2.77
CA SER A 81 9.80 44.45 2.65
C SER A 81 8.55 43.64 3.03
N VAL A 82 8.65 42.31 3.07
CA VAL A 82 7.53 41.43 3.38
C VAL A 82 7.57 41.02 4.85
N THR A 83 6.41 41.15 5.51
CA THR A 83 6.20 40.74 6.90
C THR A 83 5.10 39.71 7.01
N GLY A 84 5.18 38.86 8.02
CA GLY A 84 4.22 37.79 8.25
C GLY A 84 4.27 37.23 9.66
N VAL A 85 3.47 36.19 9.89
CA VAL A 85 3.30 35.54 11.20
C VAL A 85 3.82 34.11 11.21
N LEU A 86 3.82 33.45 10.06
CA LEU A 86 4.41 32.13 9.83
C LEU A 86 5.38 32.24 8.67
N GLN A 87 6.51 31.55 8.78
CA GLN A 87 7.53 31.48 7.74
C GLN A 87 8.04 30.06 7.64
N THR A 88 8.17 29.55 6.42
CA THR A 88 8.81 28.26 6.13
C THR A 88 9.86 28.46 5.05
N MET A 89 11.11 28.09 5.35
CA MET A 89 12.19 28.04 4.38
C MET A 89 12.48 26.58 4.03
N THR A 90 12.44 26.26 2.74
CA THR A 90 12.68 24.91 2.23
C THR A 90 13.84 24.94 1.24
N LEU A 91 14.85 24.11 1.50
CA LEU A 91 15.93 23.83 0.56
C LEU A 91 15.68 22.47 -0.10
N THR A 92 15.47 22.49 -1.41
CA THR A 92 15.15 21.31 -2.21
C THR A 92 16.27 21.02 -3.21
N GLU A 93 16.83 19.82 -3.17
CA GLU A 93 17.70 19.31 -4.21
C GLU A 93 16.88 18.80 -5.38
N HIS A 94 17.19 19.29 -6.58
CA HIS A 94 16.71 18.70 -7.82
C HIS A 94 17.75 17.72 -8.32
N ARG A 95 17.36 16.47 -8.51
CA ARG A 95 18.23 15.42 -9.03
C ARG A 95 17.52 14.57 -10.07
N VAL A 96 18.30 13.77 -10.79
CA VAL A 96 17.82 12.74 -11.70
C VAL A 96 18.41 11.41 -11.24
N ALA A 97 17.54 10.43 -11.00
CA ALA A 97 17.93 9.09 -10.58
C ALA A 97 17.51 8.05 -11.62
N ARG A 98 18.25 6.96 -11.72
CA ARG A 98 17.89 5.81 -12.56
C ARG A 98 16.71 5.05 -11.92
N ALA A 99 15.61 4.95 -12.65
CA ALA A 99 14.48 4.12 -12.28
C ALA A 99 14.74 2.63 -12.57
N MET A 100 13.87 1.76 -12.06
CA MET A 100 13.93 0.29 -12.20
C MET A 100 14.09 -0.24 -13.65
N PHE A 101 13.71 0.54 -14.66
CA PHE A 101 13.81 0.17 -16.08
C PHE A 101 14.93 0.93 -16.83
N GLY A 102 15.86 1.56 -16.10
CA GLY A 102 17.04 2.22 -16.67
C GLY A 102 16.80 3.62 -17.26
N PHE A 103 15.58 4.15 -17.20
CA PHE A 103 15.30 5.54 -17.57
C PHE A 103 15.68 6.51 -16.44
N TRP A 104 16.08 7.72 -16.81
CA TRP A 104 16.32 8.80 -15.86
C TRP A 104 14.99 9.43 -15.47
N GLN A 105 14.71 9.49 -14.17
CA GLN A 105 13.52 10.12 -13.61
C GLN A 105 13.92 11.31 -12.76
N GLU A 106 13.22 12.44 -12.94
CA GLU A 106 13.40 13.60 -12.08
C GLU A 106 12.90 13.30 -10.67
N GLU A 107 13.69 13.67 -9.69
CA GLU A 107 13.40 13.49 -8.29
C GLU A 107 13.74 14.80 -7.56
N LYS A 108 12.85 15.20 -6.64
CA LYS A 108 13.09 16.32 -5.74
C LYS A 108 13.29 15.76 -4.35
N GLN A 109 14.42 16.06 -3.72
CA GLN A 109 14.69 15.70 -2.34
C GLN A 109 14.74 16.96 -1.48
N ILE A 110 13.97 17.00 -0.41
CA ILE A 110 14.05 18.08 0.57
C ILE A 110 15.31 17.86 1.42
N ILE A 111 16.25 18.79 1.39
CA ILE A 111 17.49 18.76 2.18
C ILE A 111 17.23 19.31 3.57
N HIS A 112 16.50 20.43 3.65
CA HIS A 112 16.30 21.14 4.90
C HIS A 112 14.98 21.91 4.88
N VAL A 113 14.28 21.91 6.02
CA VAL A 113 13.11 22.73 6.28
C VAL A 113 13.30 23.41 7.62
N SER A 114 13.19 24.73 7.65
CA SER A 114 13.07 25.49 8.89
C SER A 114 11.79 26.28 8.88
N ALA A 115 11.04 26.22 9.98
CA ALA A 115 9.80 26.95 10.15
C ALA A 115 9.89 27.85 11.39
N ASN A 116 9.43 29.08 11.25
CA ASN A 116 9.33 30.06 12.33
C ASN A 116 7.88 30.49 12.50
N GLU A 117 7.45 30.65 13.74
CA GLU A 117 6.11 31.09 14.10
C GLU A 117 6.21 32.23 15.12
N THR A 118 5.44 33.28 14.89
CA THR A 118 5.19 34.35 15.85
C THR A 118 3.72 34.30 16.26
N PRO A 119 3.38 34.46 17.55
CA PRO A 119 2.00 34.50 18.00
C PRO A 119 1.18 35.51 17.20
N PHE A 120 -0.01 35.11 16.77
CA PHE A 120 -0.85 35.94 15.91
C PHE A 120 -2.32 35.73 16.19
N ARG A 121 -3.13 36.67 15.72
CA ARG A 121 -4.58 36.63 15.82
C ARG A 121 -5.24 36.91 14.48
N LEU A 122 -6.43 36.33 14.30
CA LEU A 122 -7.34 36.74 13.25
C LEU A 122 -8.23 37.85 13.78
N VAL A 123 -8.26 38.98 13.09
CA VAL A 123 -9.07 40.13 13.47
C VAL A 123 -10.20 40.37 12.48
N ASN A 124 -11.33 40.85 13.01
CA ASN A 124 -12.39 41.46 12.24
C ASN A 124 -12.87 42.70 13.01
N GLY A 125 -12.53 43.89 12.51
CA GLY A 125 -12.75 45.13 13.24
C GLY A 125 -11.88 45.20 14.51
N LYS A 126 -12.52 45.33 15.69
CA LYS A 126 -11.83 45.48 16.99
C LYS A 126 -11.64 44.14 17.74
N GLN A 127 -12.35 43.11 17.31
CA GLN A 127 -12.35 41.79 17.91
C GLN A 127 -11.28 40.91 17.26
N GLY A 128 -10.69 40.00 18.03
CA GLY A 128 -9.67 39.09 17.52
C GLY A 128 -9.65 37.74 18.22
N VAL A 129 -9.31 36.70 17.46
CA VAL A 129 -9.11 35.33 17.95
C VAL A 129 -7.65 34.95 17.78
N GLU A 130 -6.98 34.62 18.87
CA GLU A 130 -5.58 34.17 18.85
C GLU A 130 -5.50 32.76 18.25
N ILE A 131 -4.56 32.54 17.33
CA ILE A 131 -4.31 31.23 16.71
C ILE A 131 -3.13 30.60 17.43
N VAL A 132 -3.34 29.40 17.98
CA VAL A 132 -2.31 28.66 18.70
C VAL A 132 -1.78 27.54 17.82
N SER A 133 -0.45 27.45 17.71
CA SER A 133 0.26 26.41 16.94
C SER A 133 -0.17 26.35 15.47
N GLY A 134 -0.12 27.48 14.77
CA GLY A 134 -0.55 27.60 13.39
C GLY A 134 0.20 26.68 12.42
N LEU A 135 1.48 26.39 12.69
CA LEU A 135 2.28 25.45 11.88
C LEU A 135 1.78 23.99 11.93
N SER A 136 0.93 23.65 12.90
CA SER A 136 0.38 22.29 13.05
C SER A 136 -0.83 21.99 12.15
N ALA A 137 -1.28 22.98 11.36
CA ALA A 137 -2.42 22.82 10.46
C ALA A 137 -2.15 21.78 9.35
N GLU A 138 -3.11 20.88 9.09
CA GLU A 138 -2.99 19.86 8.02
C GLU A 138 -3.06 20.51 6.62
N LEU A 139 -3.74 21.65 6.52
CA LEU A 139 -3.72 22.53 5.35
C LEU A 139 -3.32 23.93 5.82
N LEU A 140 -2.15 24.38 5.38
CA LEU A 140 -1.62 25.71 5.65
C LEU A 140 -1.31 26.39 4.32
N ASP A 141 -2.14 27.34 3.91
CA ASP A 141 -1.86 28.17 2.73
C ASP A 141 -0.92 29.31 3.12
N MET A 142 0.25 29.36 2.47
CA MET A 142 1.22 30.44 2.58
C MET A 142 1.57 30.97 1.18
N ASP A 143 1.99 32.22 1.11
CA ASP A 143 2.44 32.82 -0.14
C ASP A 143 3.95 32.59 -0.29
N THR A 144 4.39 32.15 -1.46
CA THR A 144 5.82 32.15 -1.80
C THR A 144 6.30 33.60 -1.92
N VAL A 145 7.22 34.00 -1.05
CA VAL A 145 7.78 35.37 -1.01
C VAL A 145 9.13 35.45 -1.71
N TYR A 146 9.84 34.32 -1.80
CA TYR A 146 11.10 34.20 -2.50
C TYR A 146 11.27 32.79 -3.05
N GLU A 147 11.79 32.68 -4.27
CA GLU A 147 12.14 31.43 -4.91
C GLU A 147 13.40 31.67 -5.75
N ASN A 148 14.44 30.89 -5.48
CA ASN A 148 15.67 30.91 -6.27
C ASN A 148 16.15 29.49 -6.58
N TYR A 149 16.58 29.28 -7.82
CA TYR A 149 17.13 28.02 -8.28
C TYR A 149 18.57 28.21 -8.73
N GLU A 150 19.49 27.54 -8.04
CA GLU A 150 20.91 27.53 -8.34
C GLU A 150 21.27 26.23 -9.08
N PRO A 151 21.60 26.28 -10.37
CA PRO A 151 22.00 25.10 -11.11
C PRO A 151 23.36 24.61 -10.62
N SER A 152 23.51 23.29 -10.50
CA SER A 152 24.82 22.69 -10.20
C SER A 152 25.72 22.80 -11.44
N SER A 153 26.83 23.54 -11.33
CA SER A 153 27.88 23.52 -12.37
C SER A 153 28.64 22.20 -12.29
N LEU A 154 28.20 21.22 -13.05
CA LEU A 154 28.82 19.90 -13.09
C LEU A 154 30.15 19.94 -13.85
N THR A 155 31.19 19.42 -13.22
CA THR A 155 32.48 19.17 -13.86
C THR A 155 32.41 17.90 -14.73
N VAL A 156 33.31 17.74 -15.71
CA VAL A 156 33.36 16.52 -16.57
C VAL A 156 33.50 15.23 -15.74
N PHE A 157 34.16 15.30 -14.58
CA PHE A 157 34.25 14.19 -13.62
C PHE A 157 32.89 13.81 -13.00
N ASP A 158 32.00 14.76 -12.76
CA ASP A 158 30.66 14.51 -12.21
C ASP A 158 29.75 13.81 -13.23
N HIS A 159 29.97 14.05 -14.52
CA HIS A 159 29.30 13.31 -15.60
C HIS A 159 29.66 11.82 -15.60
N LEU A 160 30.91 11.48 -15.30
CA LEU A 160 31.37 10.08 -15.21
C LEU A 160 30.88 9.43 -13.90
N PHE A 161 30.98 10.14 -12.78
CA PHE A 161 30.54 9.63 -11.47
C PHE A 161 29.00 9.44 -11.39
N GLY A 162 28.22 10.31 -12.04
CA GLY A 162 26.76 10.15 -12.17
C GLY A 162 26.35 8.88 -12.95
N LEU A 163 27.20 8.42 -13.89
CA LEU A 163 26.96 7.19 -14.63
C LEU A 163 27.14 5.93 -13.75
N PHE A 164 28.07 5.98 -12.80
CA PHE A 164 28.36 4.90 -11.86
C PHE A 164 27.41 4.87 -10.66
N SER A 165 27.09 6.04 -10.08
CA SER A 165 26.21 6.15 -8.92
C SER A 165 24.71 6.03 -9.26
N GLY A 166 24.34 6.30 -10.52
CA GLY A 166 22.95 6.26 -10.97
C GLY A 166 22.10 7.44 -10.47
N VAL A 167 22.72 8.43 -9.83
CA VAL A 167 22.09 9.67 -9.36
C VAL A 167 22.92 10.86 -9.85
N ARG A 168 22.24 11.91 -10.33
CA ARG A 168 22.88 13.12 -10.81
C ARG A 168 22.15 14.35 -10.28
N GLN A 169 22.85 15.19 -9.54
CA GLN A 169 22.34 16.48 -9.06
C GLN A 169 22.18 17.46 -10.23
N LYS A 170 21.06 18.18 -10.27
CA LYS A 170 20.76 19.25 -11.24
C LYS A 170 20.92 20.65 -10.66
N GLY A 171 20.58 20.82 -9.39
CA GLY A 171 20.61 22.12 -8.73
C GLY A 171 19.95 22.12 -7.36
N LEU A 172 20.03 23.26 -6.69
CA LEU A 172 19.43 23.53 -5.40
C LEU A 172 18.37 24.61 -5.58
N GLN A 173 17.19 24.39 -5.02
CA GLN A 173 16.10 25.37 -4.98
C GLN A 173 15.88 25.80 -3.54
N THR A 174 15.95 27.10 -3.30
CA THR A 174 15.60 27.70 -2.01
C THR A 174 14.26 28.41 -2.17
N THR A 175 13.26 27.98 -1.40
CA THR A 175 11.96 28.66 -1.33
C THR A 175 11.72 29.21 0.06
N GLU A 176 11.13 30.40 0.11
CA GLU A 176 10.62 31.01 1.33
C GLU A 176 9.13 31.27 1.15
N GLU A 177 8.33 30.69 2.05
CA GLU A 177 6.89 30.85 2.09
C GLU A 177 6.49 31.53 3.39
N MET A 178 5.52 32.44 3.32
CA MET A 178 5.04 33.16 4.51
C MET A 178 3.53 33.34 4.51
N LEU A 179 2.93 33.21 5.70
CA LEU A 179 1.59 33.73 5.96
C LEU A 179 1.73 35.23 6.28
N ARG A 180 1.40 36.07 5.30
CA ARG A 180 1.64 37.52 5.36
C ARG A 180 0.73 38.22 6.36
N ASP A 181 1.25 39.31 6.91
CA ASP A 181 0.47 40.25 7.72
C ASP A 181 -0.65 40.88 6.85
N GLY A 182 -1.85 40.95 7.40
CA GLY A 182 -3.05 41.44 6.72
C GLY A 182 -3.75 40.43 5.80
N SER A 183 -3.19 39.24 5.56
CA SER A 183 -3.85 38.22 4.72
C SER A 183 -5.19 37.79 5.31
N PHE A 184 -6.23 37.74 4.47
CA PHE A 184 -7.57 37.33 4.91
C PHE A 184 -7.76 35.81 4.74
N ILE A 185 -7.79 35.08 5.86
CA ILE A 185 -7.85 33.61 5.84
C ILE A 185 -9.07 33.06 6.57
N THR A 186 -9.31 31.78 6.35
CA THR A 186 -10.25 30.94 7.08
C THR A 186 -9.45 30.02 8.00
N ALA A 187 -9.73 30.09 9.29
CA ALA A 187 -9.22 29.14 10.27
C ALA A 187 -10.33 28.18 10.69
N VAL A 188 -9.97 26.89 10.76
CA VAL A 188 -10.84 25.83 11.24
C VAL A 188 -10.11 25.09 12.36
N GLY A 189 -10.75 24.97 13.51
CA GLY A 189 -10.17 24.30 14.67
C GLY A 189 -11.12 24.32 15.86
N GLU A 190 -10.57 24.01 17.03
CA GLU A 190 -11.28 24.03 18.31
C GLU A 190 -11.18 25.44 18.90
N LEU A 191 -12.33 26.04 19.24
CA LEU A 191 -12.37 27.35 19.89
C LEU A 191 -12.50 27.18 21.39
N GLU A 192 -11.72 27.95 22.14
CA GLU A 192 -11.74 27.97 23.60
C GLU A 192 -11.76 29.43 24.07
N LEU A 193 -12.54 29.70 25.12
CA LEU A 193 -12.52 30.98 25.82
C LEU A 193 -11.64 30.87 27.06
N ASP A 194 -10.50 31.56 27.05
CA ASP A 194 -9.58 31.69 28.17
C ASP A 194 -9.76 33.06 28.87
N ASP A 195 -9.10 33.23 30.03
CA ASP A 195 -9.04 34.50 30.76
C ASP A 195 -8.50 35.67 29.91
N THR A 196 -7.66 35.38 28.92
CA THR A 196 -7.04 36.36 28.02
C THR A 196 -7.84 36.67 26.77
N GLY A 197 -8.90 35.90 26.48
CA GLY A 197 -9.72 36.04 25.28
C GLY A 197 -9.97 34.73 24.55
N VAL A 198 -10.48 34.83 23.32
CA VAL A 198 -10.83 33.66 22.49
C VAL A 198 -9.58 33.15 21.77
N ARG A 199 -9.35 31.85 21.85
CA ARG A 199 -8.25 31.15 21.19
C ARG A 199 -8.76 30.03 20.29
N LEU A 200 -8.04 29.79 19.20
CA LEU A 200 -8.26 28.66 18.30
C LEU A 200 -7.07 27.72 18.37
N HIS A 201 -7.35 26.48 18.78
CA HIS A 201 -6.39 25.42 18.97
C HIS A 201 -6.54 24.30 17.93
N PRO A 202 -5.48 23.49 17.73
CA PRO A 202 -5.60 22.23 17.04
C PRO A 202 -6.61 21.32 17.76
N PRO A 203 -7.59 20.72 17.06
CA PRO A 203 -8.64 19.95 17.72
C PRO A 203 -8.11 18.71 18.46
N SER A 204 -8.47 18.59 19.74
CA SER A 204 -8.04 17.45 20.59
C SER A 204 -8.65 16.10 20.16
N ASN A 205 -9.74 16.15 19.38
CA ASN A 205 -10.52 14.98 18.96
C ASN A 205 -9.96 14.27 17.70
N GLY A 206 -8.76 14.63 17.28
CA GLY A 206 -8.10 14.09 16.08
C GLY A 206 -8.69 14.59 14.76
N TRP A 207 -9.42 15.72 14.78
CA TRP A 207 -9.80 16.43 13.56
C TRP A 207 -8.69 17.40 13.15
N PRO A 208 -8.49 17.61 11.84
CA PRO A 208 -7.45 18.50 11.36
C PRO A 208 -7.77 19.97 11.66
N MET A 209 -6.73 20.74 11.95
CA MET A 209 -6.78 22.20 11.87
C MET A 209 -6.52 22.62 10.41
N PHE A 210 -7.21 23.65 9.94
CA PHE A 210 -6.99 24.22 8.61
C PHE A 210 -6.79 25.73 8.71
N LEU A 211 -5.76 26.24 8.03
CA LEU A 211 -5.49 27.66 7.83
C LEU A 211 -5.37 27.90 6.32
N THR A 212 -6.43 28.40 5.69
CA THR A 212 -6.52 28.48 4.23
C THR A 212 -7.13 29.79 3.76
N THR A 213 -6.72 30.26 2.59
CA THR A 213 -7.35 31.41 1.92
C THR A 213 -8.75 31.08 1.39
N ALA A 214 -9.04 29.78 1.19
CA ALA A 214 -10.32 29.27 0.73
C ALA A 214 -11.47 29.54 1.71
N THR A 215 -12.68 29.72 1.19
CA THR A 215 -13.92 29.77 1.98
C THR A 215 -14.31 28.38 2.49
N LYS A 216 -15.19 28.29 3.50
CA LYS A 216 -15.76 27.02 3.97
C LYS A 216 -16.32 26.16 2.83
N SER A 217 -17.05 26.76 1.88
CA SER A 217 -17.65 26.03 0.76
C SER A 217 -16.61 25.50 -0.22
N THR A 218 -15.59 26.30 -0.55
CA THR A 218 -14.50 25.87 -1.44
C THR A 218 -13.62 24.79 -0.78
N LEU A 219 -13.35 24.90 0.52
CA LEU A 219 -12.63 23.88 1.28
C LEU A 219 -13.44 22.57 1.34
N LEU A 220 -14.74 22.64 1.62
CA LEU A 220 -15.63 21.48 1.56
C LEU A 220 -15.62 20.81 0.18
N LYS A 221 -15.71 21.60 -0.90
CA LYS A 221 -15.65 21.07 -2.27
C LYS A 221 -14.34 20.35 -2.55
N ARG A 222 -13.19 20.93 -2.17
CA ARG A 222 -11.87 20.29 -2.30
C ARG A 222 -11.79 18.96 -1.55
N LEU A 223 -12.30 18.91 -0.31
CA LEU A 223 -12.34 17.66 0.47
C LEU A 223 -13.29 16.63 -0.15
N GLU A 224 -14.43 17.06 -0.71
CA GLU A 224 -15.36 16.17 -1.40
C GLU A 224 -14.79 15.60 -2.70
N GLU A 225 -14.06 16.40 -3.47
CA GLU A 225 -13.32 15.97 -4.67
C GLU A 225 -12.20 14.97 -4.30
N ALA A 226 -11.44 15.25 -3.23
CA ALA A 226 -10.44 14.32 -2.70
C ALA A 226 -11.08 13.01 -2.21
N LYS A 227 -12.22 13.08 -1.52
CA LYS A 227 -12.99 11.91 -1.07
C LYS A 227 -13.49 11.10 -2.27
N SER A 228 -14.06 11.75 -3.29
CA SER A 228 -14.60 11.10 -4.49
C SER A 228 -13.49 10.42 -5.31
N SER A 229 -12.38 11.10 -5.53
CA SER A 229 -11.22 10.52 -6.22
C SER A 229 -10.60 9.35 -5.44
N THR A 230 -10.56 9.42 -4.11
CA THR A 230 -10.09 8.31 -3.26
C THR A 230 -11.07 7.12 -3.31
N LEU A 231 -12.39 7.37 -3.34
CA LEU A 231 -13.38 6.32 -3.52
C LEU A 231 -13.20 5.57 -4.84
N LEU A 232 -12.94 6.29 -5.93
CA LEU A 232 -12.67 5.68 -7.23
C LEU A 232 -11.46 4.73 -7.16
N LYS A 233 -10.38 5.14 -6.47
CA LYS A 233 -9.19 4.30 -6.26
C LYS A 233 -9.50 3.03 -5.45
N VAL A 234 -10.35 3.14 -4.41
CA VAL A 234 -10.81 1.98 -3.62
C VAL A 234 -11.62 1.01 -4.49
N ILE A 235 -12.52 1.53 -5.33
CA ILE A 235 -13.31 0.68 -6.25
C ILE A 235 -12.40 -0.03 -7.25
N LEU A 236 -11.44 0.68 -7.85
CA LEU A 236 -10.51 0.11 -8.83
C LEU A 236 -9.60 -0.97 -8.22
N SER A 237 -9.00 -0.72 -7.06
CA SER A 237 -8.20 -1.75 -6.35
C SER A 237 -9.07 -2.92 -5.90
N GLY A 238 -10.28 -2.66 -5.38
CA GLY A 238 -11.21 -3.72 -5.00
C GLY A 238 -11.60 -4.65 -6.15
N THR A 239 -11.81 -4.12 -7.36
CA THR A 239 -12.13 -4.94 -8.54
C THR A 239 -10.92 -5.74 -9.02
N ILE A 240 -9.71 -5.17 -9.00
CA ILE A 240 -8.47 -5.89 -9.35
C ILE A 240 -8.26 -7.06 -8.39
N SER A 241 -8.33 -6.83 -7.08
CA SER A 241 -8.26 -7.86 -6.06
C SER A 241 -9.29 -8.98 -6.30
N ALA A 242 -10.56 -8.63 -6.56
CA ALA A 242 -11.60 -9.62 -6.81
C ALA A 242 -11.30 -10.48 -8.05
N VAL A 243 -10.83 -9.87 -9.14
CA VAL A 243 -10.46 -10.59 -10.37
C VAL A 243 -9.27 -11.53 -10.11
N LEU A 244 -8.22 -11.07 -9.42
CA LEU A 244 -7.06 -11.89 -9.08
C LEU A 244 -7.44 -13.09 -8.21
N ILE A 245 -8.30 -12.87 -7.19
CA ILE A 245 -8.82 -13.95 -6.33
C ILE A 245 -9.58 -14.99 -7.16
N VAL A 246 -10.45 -14.55 -8.08
CA VAL A 246 -11.20 -15.46 -8.96
C VAL A 246 -10.25 -16.26 -9.87
N LEU A 247 -9.24 -15.62 -10.47
CA LEU A 247 -8.27 -16.30 -11.34
C LEU A 247 -7.44 -17.34 -10.58
N ILE A 248 -6.89 -16.97 -9.42
CA ILE A 248 -6.12 -17.88 -8.55
C ILE A 248 -7.00 -19.06 -8.13
N THR A 249 -8.22 -18.80 -7.67
CA THR A 249 -9.16 -19.84 -7.23
C THR A 249 -9.53 -20.79 -8.38
N ARG A 250 -9.84 -20.26 -9.58
CA ARG A 250 -10.12 -21.11 -10.76
C ARG A 250 -8.95 -21.98 -11.14
N LYS A 251 -7.72 -21.46 -11.08
CA LYS A 251 -6.49 -22.19 -11.40
C LYS A 251 -6.22 -23.30 -10.37
N LEU A 252 -6.38 -23.01 -9.07
CA LEU A 252 -6.27 -24.00 -8.00
C LEU A 252 -7.33 -25.10 -8.11
N TYR A 253 -8.58 -24.72 -8.39
CA TYR A 253 -9.67 -25.67 -8.59
C TYR A 253 -9.40 -26.60 -9.78
N LYS A 254 -8.93 -26.06 -10.91
CA LYS A 254 -8.61 -26.86 -12.10
C LYS A 254 -7.51 -27.89 -11.81
N ARG A 255 -6.46 -27.52 -11.07
CA ARG A 255 -5.39 -28.46 -10.68
C ARG A 255 -5.89 -29.56 -9.75
N LYS A 256 -6.60 -29.18 -8.68
CA LYS A 256 -7.14 -30.16 -7.74
C LYS A 256 -8.11 -31.13 -8.43
N LYS A 257 -8.88 -30.63 -9.41
CA LYS A 257 -9.73 -31.47 -10.26
C LYS A 257 -8.91 -32.44 -11.12
N GLN A 258 -7.81 -31.99 -11.73
CA GLN A 258 -6.93 -32.86 -12.51
C GLN A 258 -6.30 -33.96 -11.64
N GLU A 259 -5.79 -33.61 -10.47
CA GLU A 259 -5.25 -34.58 -9.50
C GLU A 259 -6.31 -35.61 -9.09
N TRP A 260 -7.54 -35.17 -8.82
CA TRP A 260 -8.65 -36.07 -8.50
C TRP A 260 -9.05 -36.98 -9.68
N GLU A 261 -9.00 -36.48 -10.92
CA GLU A 261 -9.26 -37.27 -12.13
C GLU A 261 -8.17 -38.31 -12.37
N GLU A 262 -6.89 -37.94 -12.20
CA GLU A 262 -5.74 -38.84 -12.30
C GLU A 262 -5.77 -39.92 -11.23
N ASP A 263 -6.07 -39.56 -9.97
CA ASP A 263 -6.22 -40.52 -8.88
C ASP A 263 -7.39 -41.47 -9.11
N LYS A 264 -8.50 -40.97 -9.65
CA LYS A 264 -9.65 -41.81 -10.00
C LYS A 264 -9.27 -42.79 -11.12
N LEU A 265 -8.59 -42.32 -12.16
CA LEU A 265 -8.12 -43.16 -13.25
C LEU A 265 -7.12 -44.22 -12.75
N ARG A 266 -6.18 -43.83 -11.89
CA ARG A 266 -5.22 -44.74 -11.27
C ARG A 266 -5.91 -45.83 -10.47
N LYS A 267 -6.86 -45.47 -9.61
CA LYS A 267 -7.66 -46.44 -8.83
C LYS A 267 -8.48 -47.36 -9.73
N GLN A 268 -9.06 -46.85 -10.81
CA GLN A 268 -9.78 -47.67 -11.78
C GLN A 268 -8.86 -48.68 -12.49
N LEU A 269 -7.65 -48.27 -12.88
CA LEU A 269 -6.65 -49.15 -13.48
C LEU A 269 -6.19 -50.23 -12.48
N GLU A 270 -5.93 -49.86 -11.23
CA GLU A 270 -5.56 -50.79 -10.16
C GLU A 270 -6.69 -51.82 -9.88
N GLN A 271 -7.95 -51.37 -9.81
CA GLN A 271 -9.11 -52.25 -9.66
C GLN A 271 -9.30 -53.19 -10.85
N SER A 272 -9.12 -52.70 -12.09
CA SER A 272 -9.20 -53.51 -13.30
C SER A 272 -8.12 -54.61 -13.31
N ARG A 273 -6.88 -54.27 -12.93
CA ARG A 273 -5.77 -55.23 -12.77
C ARG A 273 -6.07 -56.26 -11.68
N ALA A 274 -6.55 -55.83 -10.52
CA ALA A 274 -6.91 -56.74 -9.42
C ALA A 274 -8.02 -57.72 -9.82
N THR A 275 -9.05 -57.23 -10.53
CA THR A 275 -10.15 -58.06 -11.06
C THR A 275 -9.64 -59.08 -12.08
N ARG A 276 -8.74 -58.67 -13.00
CA ARG A 276 -8.10 -59.57 -13.97
C ARG A 276 -7.33 -60.70 -13.27
N ARG A 277 -6.53 -60.36 -12.25
CA ARG A 277 -5.79 -61.35 -11.46
C ARG A 277 -6.71 -62.30 -10.70
N ALA A 278 -7.78 -61.78 -10.09
CA ALA A 278 -8.75 -62.61 -9.38
C ALA A 278 -9.40 -63.64 -10.31
N ARG A 279 -9.79 -63.24 -11.54
CA ARG A 279 -10.28 -64.17 -12.56
C ARG A 279 -9.25 -65.24 -12.93
N MET A 280 -7.99 -64.84 -13.14
CA MET A 280 -6.92 -65.80 -13.48
C MET A 280 -6.65 -66.80 -12.35
N ARG A 281 -6.81 -66.42 -11.07
CA ARG A 281 -6.75 -67.37 -9.95
C ARG A 281 -7.84 -68.43 -10.03
N THR A 282 -9.07 -68.03 -10.38
CA THR A 282 -10.21 -68.96 -10.45
C THR A 282 -10.12 -69.94 -11.61
N THR A 283 -9.36 -69.63 -12.67
CA THR A 283 -9.21 -70.51 -13.84
C THR A 283 -8.20 -71.66 -13.64
N GLY A 284 -7.58 -71.80 -12.47
CA GLY A 284 -6.65 -72.90 -12.19
C GLY A 284 -5.36 -72.82 -13.00
N LEU A 285 -4.61 -71.72 -12.86
CA LEU A 285 -3.28 -71.57 -13.47
C LEU A 285 -2.36 -72.75 -13.11
N ALA A 286 -1.57 -73.23 -14.08
CA ALA A 286 -0.53 -74.21 -13.82
C ALA A 286 0.55 -73.61 -12.90
N GLU A 287 1.23 -74.43 -12.09
CA GLU A 287 2.28 -73.96 -11.17
C GLU A 287 3.38 -73.16 -11.89
N GLU A 288 3.70 -73.54 -13.12
CA GLU A 288 4.67 -72.86 -13.97
C GLU A 288 4.29 -71.42 -14.35
N GLN A 289 3.00 -71.07 -14.29
CA GLN A 289 2.48 -69.74 -14.61
C GLN A 289 2.40 -68.84 -13.37
N LEU A 290 2.59 -69.37 -12.16
CA LEU A 290 2.49 -68.64 -10.90
C LEU A 290 3.81 -67.96 -10.52
N CYS A 291 3.69 -66.81 -9.88
CA CYS A 291 4.83 -66.08 -9.35
C CYS A 291 5.58 -66.93 -8.32
N VAL A 292 6.90 -67.04 -8.47
CA VAL A 292 7.75 -67.91 -7.64
C VAL A 292 7.85 -67.46 -6.17
N VAL A 293 7.39 -66.24 -5.86
CA VAL A 293 7.49 -65.64 -4.53
C VAL A 293 6.18 -65.79 -3.75
N CYS A 294 5.05 -65.41 -4.36
CA CYS A 294 3.76 -65.50 -3.67
C CYS A 294 2.98 -66.77 -3.98
N ILE A 295 3.29 -67.47 -5.08
CA ILE A 295 2.61 -68.70 -5.54
C ILE A 295 1.07 -68.53 -5.63
N VAL A 296 0.61 -67.29 -5.81
CA VAL A 296 -0.82 -66.92 -5.79
C VAL A 296 -1.21 -66.08 -7.01
N ASN A 297 -0.30 -65.28 -7.54
CA ASN A 297 -0.56 -64.42 -8.70
C ASN A 297 0.17 -64.94 -9.92
N PRO A 298 -0.36 -64.73 -11.14
CA PRO A 298 0.36 -65.08 -12.36
C PRO A 298 1.66 -64.26 -12.49
N LYS A 299 2.62 -64.79 -13.24
CA LYS A 299 3.84 -64.07 -13.64
C LYS A 299 3.47 -62.95 -14.62
N GLU A 300 3.90 -61.72 -14.32
CA GLU A 300 3.55 -60.51 -15.09
C GLU A 300 4.76 -59.64 -15.43
N VAL A 301 5.94 -59.95 -14.88
CA VAL A 301 7.14 -59.11 -14.95
C VAL A 301 8.35 -59.92 -15.41
N ILE A 302 9.08 -59.38 -16.39
CA ILE A 302 10.38 -59.88 -16.85
C ILE A 302 11.52 -59.11 -16.17
N CYS A 303 12.54 -59.82 -15.70
CA CYS A 303 13.75 -59.25 -15.11
C CYS A 303 14.86 -59.15 -16.17
N LEU A 304 15.38 -57.96 -16.45
CA LEU A 304 16.47 -57.74 -17.41
C LEU A 304 17.80 -57.43 -16.69
N PRO A 305 18.94 -57.88 -17.25
CA PRO A 305 19.10 -58.51 -18.56
C PRO A 305 18.83 -60.02 -18.60
N CYS A 306 18.64 -60.69 -17.46
CA CYS A 306 18.59 -62.17 -17.39
C CYS A 306 17.38 -62.83 -18.09
N GLY A 307 16.34 -62.08 -18.43
CA GLY A 307 15.15 -62.55 -19.18
C GLY A 307 14.13 -63.35 -18.36
N HIS A 308 14.35 -63.59 -17.07
CA HIS A 308 13.45 -64.43 -16.27
C HIS A 308 12.10 -63.77 -15.99
N VAL A 309 11.02 -64.41 -16.45
CA VAL A 309 9.63 -64.09 -16.12
C VAL A 309 9.21 -64.91 -14.90
N CYS A 310 9.38 -64.34 -13.70
CA CYS A 310 9.21 -65.08 -12.44
C CYS A 310 8.39 -64.34 -11.36
N LEU A 311 8.09 -63.07 -11.57
CA LEU A 311 7.43 -62.21 -10.58
C LEU A 311 6.06 -61.73 -11.06
N CYS A 312 5.09 -61.60 -10.14
CA CYS A 312 3.91 -60.75 -10.34
C CYS A 312 4.26 -59.29 -10.06
N GLU A 313 3.41 -58.34 -10.47
CA GLU A 313 3.68 -56.90 -10.26
C GLU A 313 3.94 -56.54 -8.78
N ASN A 314 3.16 -57.10 -7.86
CA ASN A 314 3.28 -56.80 -6.42
C ASN A 314 4.60 -57.31 -5.82
N CYS A 315 5.06 -58.50 -6.21
CA CYS A 315 6.34 -59.04 -5.75
C CYS A 315 7.51 -58.32 -6.44
N ALA A 316 7.34 -57.92 -7.70
CA ALA A 316 8.33 -57.13 -8.43
C ALA A 316 8.57 -55.75 -7.83
N GLN A 317 7.57 -55.11 -7.22
CA GLN A 317 7.76 -53.83 -6.51
C GLN A 317 8.64 -53.97 -5.27
N LYS A 318 8.58 -55.11 -4.58
CA LYS A 318 9.33 -55.37 -3.33
C LYS A 318 10.75 -55.89 -3.57
N ILE A 319 10.98 -56.57 -4.68
CA ILE A 319 12.28 -57.22 -5.00
C ILE A 319 12.98 -56.39 -6.07
N SER A 320 13.95 -55.56 -5.69
CA SER A 320 14.63 -54.62 -6.62
C SER A 320 16.00 -55.09 -7.10
N LEU A 321 16.75 -55.85 -6.29
CA LEU A 321 18.19 -55.99 -6.49
C LEU A 321 18.59 -57.22 -7.32
N HIS A 322 18.03 -58.40 -7.02
CA HIS A 322 18.46 -59.66 -7.64
C HIS A 322 17.27 -60.49 -8.13
N CYS A 323 17.42 -61.15 -9.27
CA CYS A 323 16.44 -62.10 -9.79
C CYS A 323 16.29 -63.28 -8.81
N PRO A 324 15.07 -63.63 -8.36
CA PRO A 324 14.86 -64.77 -7.45
C PRO A 324 15.31 -66.12 -8.02
N VAL A 325 15.40 -66.23 -9.35
CA VAL A 325 15.74 -67.48 -10.04
C VAL A 325 17.25 -67.61 -10.24
N CYS A 326 17.88 -66.64 -10.90
CA CYS A 326 19.30 -66.73 -11.28
C CYS A 326 20.24 -65.84 -10.47
N ARG A 327 19.71 -65.02 -9.56
CA ARG A 327 20.46 -64.07 -8.71
C ARG A 327 21.25 -63.00 -9.47
N THR A 328 21.11 -62.91 -10.79
CA THR A 328 21.65 -61.79 -11.57
C THR A 328 21.04 -60.47 -11.08
N VAL A 329 21.85 -59.42 -11.05
CA VAL A 329 21.40 -58.07 -10.69
C VAL A 329 20.32 -57.63 -11.69
N ILE A 330 19.21 -57.12 -11.17
CA ILE A 330 18.11 -56.61 -12.00
C ILE A 330 18.44 -55.16 -12.36
N GLU A 331 18.71 -54.90 -13.64
CA GLU A 331 18.93 -53.54 -14.13
C GLU A 331 17.60 -52.85 -14.45
N THR A 332 16.71 -53.56 -15.15
CA THR A 332 15.38 -53.05 -15.54
C THR A 332 14.33 -54.15 -15.44
N LYS A 333 13.06 -53.73 -15.30
CA LYS A 333 11.90 -54.61 -15.27
C LYS A 333 10.88 -54.10 -16.29
N ALA A 334 10.26 -55.02 -17.01
CA ALA A 334 9.19 -54.70 -17.95
C ALA A 334 7.98 -55.62 -17.73
N ALA A 335 6.81 -55.19 -18.21
CA ALA A 335 5.63 -56.04 -18.23
C ALA A 335 5.84 -57.19 -19.23
N ALA A 336 5.56 -58.43 -18.82
CA ALA A 336 5.59 -59.60 -19.66
C ALA A 336 4.16 -59.97 -20.09
N PHE A 337 3.96 -60.14 -21.39
CA PHE A 337 2.70 -60.62 -21.96
C PHE A 337 2.90 -62.07 -22.40
N ILE A 338 2.36 -63.00 -21.62
CA ILE A 338 2.39 -64.43 -21.91
C ILE A 338 1.04 -64.75 -22.55
N SER A 339 1.04 -65.01 -23.85
CA SER A 339 -0.14 -65.35 -24.65
C SER A 339 -0.52 -66.81 -24.52
#